data_AF-A0A945CRC3-F1
#
_entry.id   AF-A0A945CRC3-F1
#
_cell.length_a   1.000
_cell.length_b   1.000
_cell.length_c   1.000
_cell.angle_alpha   90.00
_cell.angle_beta   90.00
_cell.angle_gamma   90.00
#
_symmetry.space_group_name_H-M   'P 1'
#
loop_
_entity.id
_entity.type
_entity.pdbx_description
1 polymer ?
#
loop_
_entity_poly.entity_id
_entity_poly.type
_entity_poly.pdbx_seq_one_letter_code
_entity_poly.pdbx_strand_id
1 'polypeptide(L)'
;MHILRLESCIAALLITACGSDTSMGHRVDTQLEELWVVDPAPLSPAEQTLALTLQGLVAGEPKAIWFADGGINGLILEALQNEGVTTHGIRSVWELLDVFKTHVDGAILYELDTPSINVATSLCGPRRAVAIDTSLLDRAREEGLELLLDVRDYDELQAFTEFNSLFAHGILVEQIPAKNAYLRDFAVSRHAFVFWNVSPEAYAQFADVLGYDPLVFGWGGDEHRWVRDISEIGGTGIPADWSRNLSVLAHLPVEQINRPKKYPDPVREGERIITFVMSDGDNIQWVGGGFVATQGFWASPHRGDFSMTWEMAPVLAEVAPRVLSHFYRTASQRDAIDDFVTGPSGVGYSYHNYLPDRRTFAENTARYMRLSDLSVATMLNSGGDMSQSVELLEQPGVMGVLYKDYAPYNARRGEIFWHDGKPCVSYRYLLWEPKLANSPERVATAIAEQPASPSTDPDSYALINVHAWSYKDIGGPMEAVRQTIDLLPPGTRVVTAEEFIILLRNNFGSPVAKAEKNP
;
A
#
# COMPACT_ATOMS: atom_id res chain seq x y z
N MET A 1 20.19 45.01 63.26
CA MET A 1 19.07 45.94 63.04
C MET A 1 18.52 45.68 61.64
N HIS A 2 17.27 45.20 61.56
CA HIS A 2 16.33 45.09 60.42
C HIS A 2 16.87 44.89 58.98
N ILE A 3 16.69 43.71 58.35
CA ILE A 3 15.48 43.13 57.71
C ILE A 3 15.32 43.53 56.21
N LEU A 4 15.21 42.49 55.37
CA LEU A 4 14.65 42.34 54.00
C LEU A 4 15.47 42.74 52.75
N ARG A 5 15.95 41.71 52.02
CA ARG A 5 15.94 41.54 50.55
C ARG A 5 15.68 40.05 50.26
N LEU A 6 14.47 39.69 49.84
CA LEU A 6 14.00 39.46 48.46
C LEU A 6 14.39 38.07 47.90
N GLU A 7 13.35 37.23 47.85
CA GLU A 7 13.27 35.88 47.27
C GLU A 7 13.42 35.91 45.74
N SER A 8 13.98 34.84 45.16
CA SER A 8 13.53 34.19 43.91
C SER A 8 14.38 32.93 43.68
N CYS A 9 13.79 31.76 43.94
CA CYS A 9 14.36 30.44 43.74
C CYS A 9 14.45 30.08 42.25
N ILE A 10 15.63 29.63 41.80
CA ILE A 10 15.81 28.86 40.56
C ILE A 10 15.73 27.38 40.96
N ALA A 11 14.66 26.69 40.52
CA ALA A 11 14.52 25.26 40.68
C ALA A 11 15.05 24.56 39.41
N ALA A 12 16.09 23.76 39.59
CA ALA A 12 16.61 22.82 38.60
C ALA A 12 15.65 21.63 38.46
N LEU A 13 15.21 21.33 37.23
CA LEU A 13 14.52 20.10 36.92
C LEU A 13 15.54 18.97 36.70
N LEU A 14 15.47 17.98 37.59
CA LEU A 14 16.15 16.69 37.49
C LEU A 14 15.41 15.79 36.49
N ILE A 15 16.19 15.27 35.55
CA ILE A 15 15.86 14.16 34.66
C ILE A 15 15.92 12.87 35.48
N THR A 16 14.86 12.07 35.45
CA THR A 16 14.90 10.68 35.94
C THR A 16 14.25 9.77 34.91
N ALA A 17 15.05 8.84 34.41
CA ALA A 17 14.64 7.66 33.67
C ALA A 17 14.46 6.46 34.64
N CYS A 18 13.69 5.47 34.19
CA CYS A 18 13.41 4.10 34.68
C CYS A 18 11.88 3.90 34.77
N GLY A 19 11.25 2.84 34.29
CA GLY A 19 11.69 1.57 33.71
C GLY A 19 10.44 0.75 33.35
N SER A 20 10.68 -0.32 32.60
CA SER A 20 9.76 -1.33 32.06
C SER A 20 8.65 -1.83 32.99
N ASP A 21 7.44 -1.97 32.44
CA ASP A 21 6.59 -3.11 32.78
C ASP A 21 5.94 -3.68 31.51
N THR A 22 5.92 -5.00 31.44
CA THR A 22 5.54 -5.85 30.31
C THR A 22 4.28 -6.62 30.69
N SER A 23 3.42 -6.87 29.71
CA SER A 23 2.20 -7.70 29.76
C SER A 23 0.96 -7.05 30.41
N MET A 24 0.13 -6.44 29.57
CA MET A 24 -1.30 -6.76 29.47
C MET A 24 -1.75 -6.32 28.07
N GLY A 25 -2.38 -7.22 27.33
CA GLY A 25 -2.91 -6.93 26.00
C GLY A 25 -3.91 -5.79 26.08
N HIS A 26 -3.55 -4.64 25.52
CA HIS A 26 -4.54 -3.64 25.17
C HIS A 26 -5.31 -4.19 23.98
N ARG A 27 -6.52 -4.72 24.25
CA ARG A 27 -7.60 -4.60 23.27
C ARG A 27 -7.68 -3.11 22.92
N VAL A 28 -7.27 -2.76 21.72
CA VAL A 28 -7.69 -1.48 21.15
C VAL A 28 -9.14 -1.74 20.74
N ASP A 29 -10.07 -1.45 21.67
CA ASP A 29 -11.51 -1.51 21.36
C ASP A 29 -11.74 -0.62 20.14
N THR A 30 -12.37 -1.18 19.12
CA THR A 30 -12.93 -0.36 18.04
C THR A 30 -13.89 0.62 18.69
N GLN A 31 -13.68 1.93 18.52
CA GLN A 31 -14.76 2.87 18.84
C GLN A 31 -15.97 2.65 17.93
N LEU A 32 -15.79 1.96 16.79
CA LEU A 32 -16.86 1.61 15.86
C LEU A 32 -17.87 0.66 16.52
N GLU A 33 -19.10 1.15 16.67
CA GLU A 33 -20.25 0.46 17.25
C GLU A 33 -21.30 0.12 16.17
N GLU A 34 -21.52 1.04 15.22
CA GLU A 34 -22.56 0.94 14.21
C GLU A 34 -22.05 1.27 12.80
N LEU A 35 -22.51 0.50 11.82
CA LEU A 35 -22.22 0.70 10.40
C LEU A 35 -23.48 0.79 9.56
N TRP A 36 -23.61 1.85 8.76
CA TRP A 36 -24.61 1.93 7.69
C TRP A 36 -24.00 1.37 6.41
N VAL A 37 -24.45 0.19 6.02
CA VAL A 37 -23.98 -0.53 4.84
C VAL A 37 -24.75 -0.04 3.61
N VAL A 38 -24.01 0.58 2.69
CA VAL A 38 -24.51 1.17 1.45
C VAL A 38 -24.17 0.25 0.29
N ASP A 39 -25.18 -0.28 -0.39
CA ASP A 39 -24.99 -0.87 -1.71
C ASP A 39 -24.91 0.25 -2.75
N PRO A 40 -23.79 0.43 -3.47
CA PRO A 40 -23.68 1.48 -4.47
C PRO A 40 -24.42 1.16 -5.77
N ALA A 41 -24.76 -0.11 -6.05
CA ALA A 41 -25.41 -0.50 -7.30
C ALA A 41 -26.75 0.21 -7.60
N PRO A 42 -27.66 0.41 -6.62
CA PRO A 42 -28.91 1.14 -6.84
C PRO A 42 -28.77 2.67 -6.83
N LEU A 43 -27.65 3.22 -6.36
CA LEU A 43 -27.45 4.66 -6.27
C LEU A 43 -27.06 5.27 -7.62
N SER A 44 -27.57 6.47 -7.90
CA SER A 44 -27.06 7.28 -9.01
C SER A 44 -25.61 7.70 -8.76
N PRO A 45 -24.83 8.05 -9.80
CA PRO A 45 -23.47 8.58 -9.64
C PRO A 45 -23.37 9.76 -8.67
N ALA A 46 -24.36 10.66 -8.68
CA ALA A 46 -24.42 11.79 -7.76
C ALA A 46 -24.63 11.36 -6.31
N GLU A 47 -25.53 10.39 -6.06
CA GLU A 47 -25.78 9.85 -4.73
C GLU A 47 -24.59 9.06 -4.18
N GLN A 48 -23.83 8.37 -5.05
CA GLN A 48 -22.59 7.69 -4.69
C GLN A 48 -21.55 8.69 -4.14
N THR A 49 -21.35 9.82 -4.83
CA THR A 49 -20.42 10.88 -4.38
C THR A 49 -20.87 11.52 -3.07
N LEU A 50 -22.17 11.81 -2.93
CA LEU A 50 -22.74 12.31 -1.67
C LEU A 50 -22.44 11.34 -0.51
N ALA A 51 -22.75 10.06 -0.68
CA ALA A 51 -22.53 9.04 0.34
C ALA A 51 -21.03 8.87 0.70
N LEU A 52 -20.11 8.92 -0.27
CA LEU A 52 -18.67 8.82 0.00
C LEU A 52 -18.09 10.04 0.70
N THR A 53 -18.48 11.25 0.29
CA THR A 53 -18.03 12.46 0.99
C THR A 53 -18.54 12.48 2.41
N LEU A 54 -19.78 12.04 2.65
CA LEU A 54 -20.29 11.86 4.01
C LEU A 54 -19.54 10.76 4.77
N GLN A 55 -19.24 9.61 4.15
CA GLN A 55 -18.43 8.55 4.75
C GLN A 55 -17.09 9.09 5.26
N GLY A 56 -16.40 9.88 4.44
CA GLY A 56 -15.12 10.47 4.81
C GLY A 56 -15.18 11.37 6.04
N LEU A 57 -16.29 12.08 6.26
CA LEU A 57 -16.50 12.94 7.43
C LEU A 57 -16.72 12.15 8.73
N VAL A 58 -17.26 10.93 8.64
CA VAL A 58 -17.68 10.13 9.82
C VAL A 58 -16.84 8.87 10.02
N ALA A 59 -15.78 8.67 9.23
CA ALA A 59 -15.04 7.42 9.20
C ALA A 59 -14.32 7.05 10.50
N GLY A 60 -13.97 8.05 11.32
CA GLY A 60 -13.33 7.86 12.63
C GLY A 60 -14.30 7.84 13.81
N GLU A 61 -15.61 7.95 13.56
CA GLU A 61 -16.63 8.03 14.60
C GLU A 61 -17.13 6.64 15.04
N PRO A 62 -17.80 6.53 16.20
CA PRO A 62 -18.45 5.28 16.60
C PRO A 62 -19.54 4.79 15.64
N LYS A 63 -20.06 5.70 14.83
CA LYS A 63 -21.08 5.43 13.81
C LYS A 63 -20.48 5.82 12.47
N ALA A 64 -20.33 4.87 11.56
CA ALA A 64 -19.74 5.13 10.26
C ALA A 64 -20.57 4.56 9.12
N ILE A 65 -20.20 4.93 7.89
CA ILE A 65 -20.80 4.42 6.65
C ILE A 65 -19.83 3.40 6.06
N TRP A 66 -20.34 2.31 5.49
CA TRP A 66 -19.56 1.30 4.81
C TRP A 66 -20.15 1.02 3.43
N PHE A 67 -19.36 1.18 2.37
CA PHE A 67 -19.76 0.77 1.04
C PHE A 67 -19.59 -0.73 0.88
N ALA A 68 -20.68 -1.44 0.60
CA ALA A 68 -20.68 -2.87 0.34
C ALA A 68 -19.79 -3.17 -0.87
N ASP A 69 -18.90 -4.15 -0.69
CA ASP A 69 -18.04 -4.66 -1.75
C ASP A 69 -17.65 -6.11 -1.45
N GLY A 70 -17.21 -6.84 -2.49
CA GLY A 70 -16.74 -8.21 -2.37
C GLY A 70 -15.32 -8.31 -1.81
N GLY A 71 -14.71 -9.50 -1.98
CA GLY A 71 -13.31 -9.73 -1.62
C GLY A 71 -13.01 -9.44 -0.15
N ILE A 72 -11.87 -8.81 0.13
CA ILE A 72 -11.44 -8.56 1.51
C ILE A 72 -12.32 -7.54 2.24
N ASN A 73 -12.95 -6.59 1.52
CA ASN A 73 -13.91 -5.67 2.10
C ASN A 73 -15.11 -6.44 2.69
N GLY A 74 -15.66 -7.40 1.95
CA GLY A 74 -16.74 -8.26 2.45
C GLY A 74 -16.32 -9.12 3.65
N LEU A 75 -15.11 -9.69 3.61
CA LEU A 75 -14.58 -10.48 4.74
C LEU A 75 -14.38 -9.64 6.02
N ILE A 76 -13.92 -8.39 5.88
CA ILE A 76 -13.76 -7.49 7.01
C ILE A 76 -15.12 -7.07 7.57
N LEU A 77 -16.11 -6.77 6.72
CA LEU A 77 -17.46 -6.46 7.17
C LEU A 77 -18.08 -7.61 7.97
N GLU A 78 -17.94 -8.86 7.48
CA GLU A 78 -18.38 -10.05 8.19
C GLU A 78 -17.66 -10.21 9.54
N ALA A 79 -16.34 -9.98 9.57
CA ALA A 79 -15.57 -10.02 10.82
C ALA A 79 -16.06 -8.98 11.83
N LEU A 80 -16.34 -7.74 11.40
CA LEU A 80 -16.87 -6.68 12.26
C LEU A 80 -18.25 -7.04 12.84
N GLN A 81 -19.14 -7.63 12.03
CA GLN A 81 -20.43 -8.14 12.51
C GLN A 81 -20.26 -9.23 13.58
N ASN A 82 -19.32 -10.16 13.37
CA ASN A 82 -19.01 -11.20 14.35
C ASN A 82 -18.37 -10.66 15.63
N GLU A 83 -17.68 -9.52 15.55
CA GLU A 83 -17.13 -8.77 16.68
C GLU A 83 -18.20 -7.95 17.43
N GLY A 84 -19.43 -7.88 16.90
CA GLY A 84 -20.58 -7.23 17.55
C GLY A 84 -20.95 -5.85 17.00
N VAL A 85 -20.31 -5.40 15.91
CA VAL A 85 -20.68 -4.14 15.24
C VAL A 85 -22.07 -4.29 14.63
N THR A 86 -22.98 -3.39 14.98
CA THR A 86 -24.36 -3.41 14.47
C THR A 86 -24.40 -2.83 13.06
N THR A 87 -24.97 -3.55 12.10
CA THR A 87 -25.09 -3.07 10.71
C THR A 87 -26.52 -2.71 10.34
N HIS A 88 -26.69 -1.59 9.65
CA HIS A 88 -27.96 -1.07 9.14
C HIS A 88 -27.92 -0.98 7.62
N GLY A 89 -29.00 -1.33 6.94
CA GLY A 89 -29.18 -0.98 5.53
C GLY A 89 -29.78 0.42 5.37
N ILE A 90 -29.66 1.01 4.19
CA ILE A 90 -30.33 2.26 3.84
C ILE A 90 -31.38 2.06 2.75
N ARG A 91 -32.44 2.87 2.78
CA ARG A 91 -33.41 2.96 1.67
C ARG A 91 -33.07 4.10 0.72
N SER A 92 -32.38 5.11 1.22
CA SER A 92 -31.94 6.28 0.45
C SER A 92 -30.73 6.92 1.11
N VAL A 93 -29.87 7.56 0.31
CA VAL A 93 -28.71 8.31 0.81
C VAL A 93 -29.11 9.47 1.74
N TRP A 94 -30.30 10.04 1.55
CA TRP A 94 -30.80 11.15 2.38
C TRP A 94 -31.04 10.73 3.83
N GLU A 95 -31.33 9.45 4.10
CA GLU A 95 -31.45 8.92 5.47
C GLU A 95 -30.12 9.01 6.22
N LEU A 96 -28.98 8.93 5.51
CA LEU A 96 -27.66 9.09 6.12
C LEU A 96 -27.45 10.53 6.60
N LEU A 97 -27.94 11.53 5.85
CA LEU A 97 -27.83 12.93 6.26
C LEU A 97 -28.65 13.21 7.52
N ASP A 98 -29.79 12.55 7.71
CA ASP A 98 -30.55 12.64 8.97
C ASP A 98 -29.76 12.08 10.16
N VAL A 99 -29.11 10.93 9.96
CA VAL A 99 -28.30 10.27 11.00
C VAL A 99 -27.06 11.07 11.35
N PHE A 100 -26.38 11.61 10.34
CA PHE A 100 -25.06 12.22 10.46
C PHE A 100 -25.07 13.76 10.40
N LYS A 101 -26.24 14.40 10.50
CA LYS A 101 -26.41 15.85 10.33
C LYS A 101 -25.44 16.70 11.16
N THR A 102 -25.11 16.27 12.37
CA THR A 102 -24.19 17.00 13.27
C THR A 102 -22.73 17.02 12.77
N HIS A 103 -22.39 16.19 11.79
CA HIS A 103 -21.08 16.13 11.17
C HIS A 103 -21.00 16.95 9.87
N VAL A 104 -22.11 17.58 9.45
CA VAL A 104 -22.23 18.29 8.18
C VAL A 104 -22.67 19.73 8.43
N ASP A 105 -21.82 20.68 8.07
CA ASP A 105 -22.07 22.13 8.18
C ASP A 105 -22.78 22.67 6.92
N GLY A 106 -22.71 21.96 5.78
CA GLY A 106 -23.44 22.31 4.57
C GLY A 106 -23.01 21.50 3.33
N ALA A 107 -23.25 22.05 2.15
CA ALA A 107 -23.00 21.42 0.86
C ALA A 107 -22.05 22.24 -0.03
N ILE A 108 -21.29 21.54 -0.86
CA ILE A 108 -20.48 22.12 -1.95
C ILE A 108 -21.06 21.64 -3.28
N LEU A 109 -21.52 22.58 -4.09
CA LEU A 109 -22.19 22.29 -5.36
C LEU A 109 -21.17 22.06 -6.47
N TYR A 110 -21.32 20.95 -7.19
CA TYR A 110 -20.50 20.57 -8.34
C TYR A 110 -21.37 20.05 -9.49
N GLU A 111 -20.73 19.73 -10.62
CA GLU A 111 -21.34 19.07 -11.78
C GLU A 111 -20.57 17.77 -12.10
N LEU A 112 -21.28 16.65 -12.22
CA LEU A 112 -20.73 15.35 -12.61
C LEU A 112 -19.91 15.43 -13.91
N ASP A 113 -18.91 14.54 -14.01
CA ASP A 113 -18.02 14.41 -15.16
C ASP A 113 -17.21 15.68 -15.53
N THR A 114 -17.18 16.67 -14.63
CA THR A 114 -16.30 17.85 -14.74
C THR A 114 -15.23 17.85 -13.63
N PRO A 115 -14.15 18.61 -13.77
CA PRO A 115 -13.18 18.86 -12.68
C PRO A 115 -13.80 19.24 -11.33
N SER A 116 -14.98 19.90 -11.34
CA SER A 116 -15.61 20.42 -10.12
C SER A 116 -15.96 19.33 -9.09
N ILE A 117 -16.11 18.06 -9.49
CA ILE A 117 -16.28 16.95 -8.53
C ILE A 117 -15.04 16.75 -7.65
N ASN A 118 -13.84 16.89 -8.22
CA ASN A 118 -12.58 16.78 -7.50
C ASN A 118 -12.37 18.00 -6.60
N VAL A 119 -12.71 19.19 -7.09
CA VAL A 119 -12.72 20.43 -6.31
C VAL A 119 -13.64 20.30 -5.09
N ALA A 120 -14.89 19.88 -5.31
CA ALA A 120 -15.85 19.70 -4.23
C ALA A 120 -15.38 18.65 -3.22
N THR A 121 -14.86 17.50 -3.70
CA THR A 121 -14.30 16.45 -2.83
C THR A 121 -13.17 17.00 -1.95
N SER A 122 -12.24 17.76 -2.52
CA SER A 122 -11.09 18.34 -1.79
C SER A 122 -11.53 19.28 -0.66
N LEU A 123 -12.63 20.00 -0.85
CA LEU A 123 -13.12 21.00 0.09
C LEU A 123 -14.09 20.42 1.13
N CYS A 124 -14.66 19.24 0.90
CA CYS A 124 -15.62 18.60 1.81
C CYS A 124 -15.04 18.39 3.21
N GLY A 125 -13.81 17.84 3.33
CA GLY A 125 -13.16 17.62 4.63
C GLY A 125 -12.92 18.92 5.41
N PRO A 126 -12.13 19.87 4.86
CA PRO A 126 -11.83 21.14 5.54
C PRO A 126 -13.05 22.00 5.87
N ARG A 127 -14.16 21.86 5.12
CA ARG A 127 -15.40 22.63 5.32
C ARG A 127 -16.48 21.86 6.08
N ARG A 128 -16.21 20.61 6.48
CA ARG A 128 -17.21 19.69 7.06
C ARG A 128 -18.49 19.66 6.21
N ALA A 129 -18.32 19.52 4.91
CA ALA A 129 -19.40 19.62 3.94
C ALA A 129 -19.52 18.34 3.11
N VAL A 130 -20.69 18.13 2.51
CA VAL A 130 -20.90 17.06 1.52
C VAL A 130 -20.93 17.61 0.10
N ALA A 131 -20.47 16.81 -0.87
CA ALA A 131 -20.54 17.18 -2.27
C ALA A 131 -21.94 16.90 -2.83
N ILE A 132 -22.55 17.90 -3.46
CA ILE A 132 -23.88 17.81 -4.07
C ILE A 132 -23.77 18.14 -5.55
N ASP A 133 -24.17 17.21 -6.41
CA ASP A 133 -24.30 17.45 -7.84
C ASP A 133 -25.51 18.34 -8.15
N THR A 134 -25.50 19.07 -9.26
CA THR A 134 -26.62 19.91 -9.70
C THR A 134 -27.94 19.15 -9.79
N SER A 135 -27.93 17.86 -10.15
CA SER A 135 -29.13 17.02 -10.21
C SER A 135 -29.77 16.77 -8.83
N LEU A 136 -29.02 16.92 -7.74
CA LEU A 136 -29.48 16.71 -6.36
C LEU A 136 -29.74 18.01 -5.60
N LEU A 137 -29.48 19.19 -6.21
CA LEU A 137 -29.52 20.48 -5.53
C LEU A 137 -30.89 20.81 -4.93
N ASP A 138 -31.98 20.58 -5.66
CA ASP A 138 -33.32 20.86 -5.15
C ASP A 138 -33.66 19.95 -3.97
N ARG A 139 -33.27 18.68 -4.04
CA ARG A 139 -33.44 17.76 -2.92
C ARG A 139 -32.59 18.15 -1.72
N ALA A 140 -31.35 18.56 -1.92
CA ALA A 140 -30.48 19.06 -0.84
C ALA A 140 -31.09 20.28 -0.12
N ARG A 141 -31.75 21.19 -0.87
CA ARG A 141 -32.47 22.33 -0.30
C ARG A 141 -33.69 21.89 0.52
N GLU A 142 -34.44 20.88 0.05
CA GLU A 142 -35.57 20.31 0.80
C GLU A 142 -35.13 19.71 2.14
N GLU A 143 -33.95 19.07 2.18
CA GLU A 143 -33.34 18.53 3.41
C GLU A 143 -32.70 19.61 4.31
N GLY A 144 -32.70 20.86 3.86
CA GLY A 144 -32.19 22.00 4.60
C GLY A 144 -30.67 22.10 4.63
N LEU A 145 -29.96 21.54 3.64
CA LEU A 145 -28.53 21.76 3.47
C LEU A 145 -28.26 23.18 2.97
N GLU A 146 -27.43 23.92 3.71
CA GLU A 146 -26.94 25.23 3.28
C GLU A 146 -25.87 25.04 2.19
N LEU A 147 -26.00 25.78 1.09
CA LEU A 147 -24.98 25.80 0.05
C LEU A 147 -23.82 26.72 0.49
N LEU A 148 -22.68 26.13 0.87
CA LEU A 148 -21.51 26.85 1.36
C LEU A 148 -20.67 27.44 0.21
N LEU A 149 -20.55 26.68 -0.88
CA LEU A 149 -19.76 27.07 -2.04
C LEU A 149 -20.30 26.42 -3.31
N ASP A 150 -20.25 27.16 -4.42
CA ASP A 150 -20.54 26.67 -5.76
C ASP A 150 -19.23 26.63 -6.55
N VAL A 151 -18.77 25.43 -6.91
CA VAL A 151 -17.48 25.20 -7.57
C VAL A 151 -17.62 24.68 -9.00
N ARG A 152 -18.81 24.77 -9.59
CA ARG A 152 -19.06 24.24 -10.96
C ARG A 152 -18.17 24.87 -12.02
N ASP A 153 -17.76 26.12 -11.82
CA ASP A 153 -16.89 26.86 -12.74
C ASP A 153 -15.40 26.77 -12.36
N TYR A 154 -15.02 25.93 -11.39
CA TYR A 154 -13.62 25.71 -10.99
C TYR A 154 -13.02 24.49 -11.68
N ASP A 155 -11.79 24.65 -12.16
CA ASP A 155 -10.85 23.53 -12.30
C ASP A 155 -10.01 23.31 -11.04
N GLU A 156 -9.27 22.20 -10.97
CA GLU A 156 -8.50 21.85 -9.77
C GLU A 156 -7.34 22.83 -9.52
N LEU A 157 -6.72 23.41 -10.54
CA LEU A 157 -5.59 24.33 -10.38
C LEU A 157 -6.04 25.70 -9.85
N GLN A 158 -7.18 26.20 -10.33
CA GLN A 158 -7.85 27.39 -9.80
C GLN A 158 -8.20 27.18 -8.33
N ALA A 159 -8.83 26.04 -8.01
CA ALA A 159 -9.18 25.70 -6.63
C ALA A 159 -7.95 25.57 -5.73
N PHE A 160 -6.87 24.97 -6.22
CA PHE A 160 -5.62 24.87 -5.47
C PHE A 160 -5.05 26.26 -5.16
N THR A 161 -5.01 27.15 -6.16
CA THR A 161 -4.47 28.50 -5.98
C THR A 161 -5.25 29.29 -4.94
N GLU A 162 -6.57 29.13 -4.89
CA GLU A 162 -7.44 29.84 -3.94
C GLU A 162 -7.47 29.20 -2.55
N PHE A 163 -7.47 27.86 -2.47
CA PHE A 163 -7.80 27.13 -1.25
C PHE A 163 -6.65 26.30 -0.66
N ASN A 164 -5.43 26.34 -1.21
CA ASN A 164 -4.32 25.47 -0.79
C ASN A 164 -4.07 25.40 0.73
N SER A 165 -4.25 26.53 1.44
CA SER A 165 -4.07 26.60 2.90
C SER A 165 -5.00 25.70 3.72
N LEU A 166 -6.06 25.16 3.09
CA LEU A 166 -7.01 24.25 3.72
C LEU A 166 -6.59 22.78 3.64
N PHE A 167 -5.68 22.42 2.75
CA PHE A 167 -5.35 21.02 2.46
C PHE A 167 -4.23 20.49 3.34
N ALA A 168 -4.28 19.18 3.64
CA ALA A 168 -3.25 18.51 4.42
C ALA A 168 -1.93 18.40 3.63
N HIS A 169 -0.82 18.53 4.34
CA HIS A 169 0.52 18.32 3.80
C HIS A 169 0.85 16.83 3.67
N GLY A 170 1.73 16.49 2.73
CA GLY A 170 2.27 15.14 2.56
C GLY A 170 1.29 14.11 1.96
N ILE A 171 0.09 14.53 1.54
CA ILE A 171 -0.89 13.66 0.88
C ILE A 171 -1.54 14.38 -0.30
N LEU A 172 -1.70 13.62 -1.38
CA LEU A 172 -2.36 14.04 -2.61
C LEU A 172 -3.24 12.90 -3.11
N VAL A 173 -4.29 13.22 -3.87
CA VAL A 173 -5.16 12.23 -4.50
C VAL A 173 -5.34 12.54 -5.98
N GLU A 174 -4.95 11.61 -6.86
CA GLU A 174 -5.23 11.71 -8.29
C GLU A 174 -6.39 10.79 -8.68
N GLN A 175 -7.55 11.37 -8.97
CA GLN A 175 -8.79 10.62 -9.22
C GLN A 175 -9.52 11.15 -10.45
N ILE A 176 -9.77 10.27 -11.42
CA ILE A 176 -10.55 10.63 -12.61
C ILE A 176 -11.97 11.06 -12.21
N PRO A 177 -12.51 12.17 -12.77
CA PRO A 177 -13.85 12.66 -12.44
C PRO A 177 -14.95 11.61 -12.57
N ALA A 178 -14.88 10.75 -13.59
CA ALA A 178 -15.86 9.71 -13.87
C ALA A 178 -15.96 8.60 -12.79
N LYS A 179 -15.00 8.51 -11.86
CA LYS A 179 -15.04 7.55 -10.74
C LYS A 179 -15.68 8.19 -9.51
N ASN A 180 -17.00 8.08 -9.46
CA ASN A 180 -17.83 8.67 -8.40
C ASN A 180 -17.75 7.87 -7.10
N ALA A 181 -17.67 6.54 -7.19
CA ALA A 181 -17.84 5.60 -6.08
C ALA A 181 -16.53 5.06 -5.45
N TYR A 182 -15.39 5.77 -5.59
CA TYR A 182 -14.09 5.26 -5.14
C TYR A 182 -13.18 6.38 -4.64
N LEU A 183 -12.36 6.07 -3.62
CA LEU A 183 -11.28 6.88 -3.04
C LEU A 183 -11.67 8.26 -2.44
N ARG A 184 -12.82 8.83 -2.81
CA ARG A 184 -13.28 10.15 -2.35
C ARG A 184 -13.51 10.21 -0.84
N ASP A 185 -13.95 9.12 -0.22
CA ASP A 185 -14.07 9.01 1.23
C ASP A 185 -12.73 9.22 1.94
N PHE A 186 -11.68 8.61 1.40
CA PHE A 186 -10.34 8.73 1.95
C PHE A 186 -9.81 10.14 1.80
N ALA A 187 -9.98 10.76 0.62
CA ALA A 187 -9.59 12.13 0.36
C ALA A 187 -10.24 13.10 1.36
N VAL A 188 -11.56 12.97 1.58
CA VAL A 188 -12.30 13.78 2.55
C VAL A 188 -11.79 13.56 3.97
N SER A 189 -11.63 12.31 4.40
CA SER A 189 -11.16 11.98 5.76
C SER A 189 -9.76 12.50 6.09
N ARG A 190 -8.93 12.73 5.06
CA ARG A 190 -7.55 13.20 5.20
C ARG A 190 -7.36 14.66 4.82
N HIS A 191 -8.44 15.37 4.45
CA HIS A 191 -8.38 16.74 3.95
C HIS A 191 -7.41 16.88 2.76
N ALA A 192 -7.33 15.85 1.92
CA ALA A 192 -6.39 15.77 0.83
C ALA A 192 -6.90 16.56 -0.38
N PHE A 193 -5.97 17.18 -1.11
CA PHE A 193 -6.29 17.79 -2.38
C PHE A 193 -6.45 16.73 -3.48
N VAL A 194 -7.54 16.81 -4.25
CA VAL A 194 -7.91 15.89 -5.31
C VAL A 194 -7.77 16.57 -6.67
N PHE A 195 -7.10 15.92 -7.61
CA PHE A 195 -6.91 16.41 -8.97
C PHE A 195 -6.95 15.27 -10.00
N TRP A 196 -6.85 15.59 -11.28
CA TRP A 196 -6.74 14.61 -12.35
C TRP A 196 -5.88 15.09 -13.51
N ASN A 197 -4.91 14.28 -13.94
CA ASN A 197 -4.17 14.43 -15.20
C ASN A 197 -3.60 15.85 -15.42
N VAL A 198 -2.95 16.37 -14.38
CA VAL A 198 -2.31 17.69 -14.39
C VAL A 198 -0.94 17.67 -15.06
N SER A 199 -0.36 18.85 -15.32
CA SER A 199 0.99 18.94 -15.89
C SER A 199 2.07 18.75 -14.81
N PRO A 200 3.32 18.42 -15.19
CA PRO A 200 4.44 18.36 -14.25
C PRO A 200 4.65 19.67 -13.47
N GLU A 201 4.38 20.83 -14.08
CA GLU A 201 4.47 22.13 -13.42
C GLU A 201 3.41 22.29 -12.31
N ALA A 202 2.21 21.78 -12.52
CA ALA A 202 1.18 21.76 -11.48
C ALA A 202 1.57 20.81 -10.34
N TYR A 203 2.15 19.64 -10.65
CA TYR A 203 2.72 18.76 -9.64
C TYR A 203 3.77 19.44 -8.77
N ALA A 204 4.72 20.16 -9.40
CA ALA A 204 5.72 20.94 -8.68
C ALA A 204 5.08 22.02 -7.81
N GLN A 205 4.07 22.73 -8.33
CA GLN A 205 3.32 23.73 -7.56
C GLN A 205 2.63 23.11 -6.33
N PHE A 206 2.08 21.90 -6.45
CA PHE A 206 1.48 21.21 -5.31
C PHE A 206 2.52 20.84 -4.26
N ALA A 207 3.67 20.31 -4.68
CA ALA A 207 4.77 19.95 -3.79
C ALA A 207 5.38 21.17 -3.07
N ASP A 208 5.52 22.29 -3.77
CA ASP A 208 6.05 23.55 -3.20
C ASP A 208 5.20 24.05 -2.02
N VAL A 209 3.88 23.78 -2.04
CA VAL A 209 2.95 24.23 -1.00
C VAL A 209 2.66 23.15 0.04
N LEU A 210 2.37 21.92 -0.39
CA LEU A 210 1.95 20.82 0.50
C LEU A 210 3.11 19.95 1.01
N GLY A 211 4.34 20.28 0.59
CA GLY A 211 5.56 19.58 0.99
C GLY A 211 6.07 18.64 -0.10
N TYR A 212 7.39 18.54 -0.18
CA TYR A 212 8.09 17.53 -0.96
C TYR A 212 7.90 16.15 -0.29
N ASP A 213 7.93 15.09 -1.10
CA ASP A 213 7.67 13.70 -0.69
C ASP A 213 6.22 13.31 -0.33
N PRO A 214 5.17 13.79 -1.05
CA PRO A 214 3.80 13.37 -0.77
C PRO A 214 3.54 11.91 -1.13
N LEU A 215 2.67 11.26 -0.36
CA LEU A 215 2.00 10.03 -0.83
C LEU A 215 0.84 10.44 -1.74
N VAL A 216 0.90 10.02 -3.00
CA VAL A 216 -0.09 10.33 -4.04
C VAL A 216 -0.97 9.10 -4.26
N PHE A 217 -2.16 9.10 -3.67
CA PHE A 217 -3.11 8.00 -3.81
C PHE A 217 -3.92 8.15 -5.09
N GLY A 218 -4.21 7.03 -5.76
CA GLY A 218 -5.00 7.04 -6.99
C GLY A 218 -4.21 6.47 -8.15
N TRP A 219 -4.44 6.96 -9.36
CA TRP A 219 -3.74 6.47 -10.56
C TRP A 219 -3.82 7.53 -11.67
N GLY A 220 -2.80 7.62 -12.52
CA GLY A 220 -2.79 8.52 -13.67
C GLY A 220 -3.21 7.84 -14.98
N GLY A 221 -3.29 8.61 -16.07
CA GLY A 221 -3.65 8.08 -17.39
C GLY A 221 -2.60 7.17 -18.06
N ASP A 222 -1.33 7.31 -17.68
CA ASP A 222 -0.20 6.53 -18.19
C ASP A 222 0.75 6.19 -17.04
N GLU A 223 0.98 4.90 -16.77
CA GLU A 223 1.78 4.43 -15.64
C GLU A 223 3.19 5.04 -15.63
N HIS A 224 3.90 4.95 -16.76
CA HIS A 224 5.30 5.36 -16.83
C HIS A 224 5.44 6.85 -16.54
N ARG A 225 4.63 7.67 -17.20
CA ARG A 225 4.59 9.10 -16.98
C ARG A 225 4.15 9.45 -15.56
N TRP A 226 3.09 8.82 -15.05
CA TRP A 226 2.54 9.11 -13.73
C TRP A 226 3.58 8.90 -12.62
N VAL A 227 4.23 7.72 -12.62
CA VAL A 227 5.27 7.40 -11.63
C VAL A 227 6.47 8.33 -11.80
N ARG A 228 6.88 8.66 -13.03
CA ARG A 228 7.99 9.58 -13.29
C ARG A 228 7.68 10.98 -12.73
N ASP A 229 6.56 11.57 -13.13
CA ASP A 229 6.20 12.95 -12.78
C ASP A 229 6.05 13.09 -11.24
N ILE A 230 5.49 12.08 -10.56
CA ILE A 230 5.46 12.02 -9.08
C ILE A 230 6.85 11.87 -8.46
N SER A 231 7.71 11.03 -9.04
CA SER A 231 9.07 10.83 -8.53
C SER A 231 9.94 12.08 -8.63
N GLU A 232 9.76 12.89 -9.69
CA GLU A 232 10.51 14.14 -9.90
C GLU A 232 10.26 15.19 -8.81
N ILE A 233 9.11 15.14 -8.14
CA ILE A 233 8.78 16.01 -6.99
C ILE A 233 9.10 15.34 -5.63
N GLY A 234 9.78 14.19 -5.63
CA GLY A 234 10.07 13.38 -4.43
C GLY A 234 8.91 12.51 -3.95
N GLY A 235 7.74 12.62 -4.59
CA GLY A 235 6.53 11.91 -4.21
C GLY A 235 6.58 10.41 -4.46
N THR A 236 5.55 9.74 -3.97
CA THR A 236 5.35 8.29 -4.12
C THR A 236 3.93 7.97 -4.51
N GLY A 237 3.75 7.21 -5.60
CA GLY A 237 2.44 6.76 -6.05
C GLY A 237 1.89 5.57 -5.26
N ILE A 238 0.62 5.61 -4.87
CA ILE A 238 -0.12 4.52 -4.22
C ILE A 238 -1.35 4.16 -5.08
N PRO A 239 -1.30 3.07 -5.87
CA PRO A 239 -2.41 2.69 -6.76
C PRO A 239 -3.68 2.36 -5.97
N ALA A 240 -4.66 3.26 -6.01
CA ALA A 240 -5.80 3.23 -5.09
C ALA A 240 -7.13 3.74 -5.68
N ASP A 241 -7.20 4.06 -6.96
CA ASP A 241 -8.30 4.78 -7.63
C ASP A 241 -9.64 4.02 -7.70
N TRP A 242 -9.62 2.71 -7.46
CA TRP A 242 -10.75 1.79 -7.28
C TRP A 242 -10.93 1.32 -5.83
N SER A 243 -10.19 1.90 -4.88
CA SER A 243 -10.33 1.52 -3.47
C SER A 243 -11.64 2.05 -2.89
N ARG A 244 -12.20 1.29 -1.96
CA ARG A 244 -13.36 1.66 -1.15
C ARG A 244 -13.04 1.55 0.32
N ASN A 245 -13.77 2.31 1.12
CA ASN A 245 -13.75 2.26 2.58
C ASN A 245 -12.37 2.52 3.21
N LEU A 246 -11.39 3.08 2.48
CA LEU A 246 -10.06 3.33 3.04
C LEU A 246 -10.14 4.29 4.23
N SER A 247 -11.07 5.24 4.20
CA SER A 247 -11.34 6.13 5.34
C SER A 247 -11.68 5.34 6.61
N VAL A 248 -12.58 4.37 6.54
CA VAL A 248 -13.00 3.54 7.69
C VAL A 248 -11.93 2.50 8.03
N LEU A 249 -11.39 1.82 7.03
CA LEU A 249 -10.35 0.79 7.17
C LEU A 249 -9.13 1.31 7.94
N ALA A 250 -8.72 2.56 7.72
CA ALA A 250 -7.60 3.20 8.42
C ALA A 250 -7.84 3.37 9.93
N HIS A 251 -9.09 3.38 10.38
CA HIS A 251 -9.47 3.53 11.80
C HIS A 251 -9.73 2.18 12.48
N LEU A 252 -9.71 1.07 11.73
CA LEU A 252 -9.93 -0.24 12.33
C LEU A 252 -8.66 -0.72 13.05
N PRO A 253 -8.73 -1.01 14.35
CA PRO A 253 -7.58 -1.48 15.11
C PRO A 253 -7.18 -2.89 14.73
N VAL A 254 -5.90 -3.20 14.92
CA VAL A 254 -5.35 -4.56 14.87
C VAL A 254 -4.50 -4.79 16.12
N GLU A 255 -4.62 -5.96 16.72
CA GLU A 255 -3.79 -6.32 17.87
C GLU A 255 -2.31 -6.46 17.46
N GLN A 256 -2.06 -7.11 16.33
CA GLN A 256 -0.71 -7.38 15.83
C GLN A 256 -0.64 -7.41 14.30
N ILE A 257 0.43 -6.80 13.78
CA ILE A 257 0.89 -6.94 12.40
C ILE A 257 2.24 -7.65 12.47
N ASN A 258 2.19 -8.99 12.46
CA ASN A 258 3.38 -9.83 12.48
C ASN A 258 3.29 -10.81 11.33
N ARG A 259 4.27 -10.78 10.42
CA ARG A 259 4.29 -11.74 9.32
C ARG A 259 4.92 -13.07 9.77
N PRO A 260 4.63 -14.19 9.07
CA PRO A 260 5.39 -15.41 9.26
C PRO A 260 6.89 -15.18 8.96
N LYS A 261 7.77 -15.80 9.75
CA LYS A 261 9.22 -15.74 9.56
C LYS A 261 9.84 -17.12 9.72
N LYS A 262 10.69 -17.52 8.77
CA LYS A 262 11.45 -18.77 8.82
C LYS A 262 12.91 -18.49 8.51
N TYR A 263 13.79 -18.96 9.39
CA TYR A 263 15.22 -18.92 9.12
C TYR A 263 15.61 -20.16 8.30
N PRO A 264 16.30 -20.01 7.16
CA PRO A 264 16.58 -21.13 6.28
C PRO A 264 17.74 -22.00 6.80
N ASP A 265 17.65 -23.31 6.57
CA ASP A 265 18.81 -24.19 6.72
C ASP A 265 19.92 -23.83 5.72
N PRO A 266 21.21 -23.94 6.09
CA PRO A 266 22.34 -23.67 5.21
C PRO A 266 22.26 -24.44 3.88
N VAL A 267 22.80 -23.83 2.83
CA VAL A 267 22.87 -24.44 1.49
C VAL A 267 23.82 -25.64 1.47
N ARG A 268 23.61 -26.53 0.50
CA ARG A 268 24.44 -27.73 0.28
C ARG A 268 24.97 -27.73 -1.16
N GLU A 269 26.14 -28.33 -1.35
CA GLU A 269 26.66 -28.57 -2.69
C GLU A 269 25.71 -29.47 -3.48
N GLY A 270 25.50 -29.16 -4.75
CA GLY A 270 24.50 -29.78 -5.62
C GLY A 270 23.11 -29.11 -5.56
N GLU A 271 22.92 -28.05 -4.77
CA GLU A 271 21.65 -27.31 -4.72
C GLU A 271 21.61 -26.10 -5.67
N ARG A 272 20.42 -25.78 -6.19
CA ARG A 272 20.09 -24.49 -6.81
C ARG A 272 19.06 -23.79 -5.95
N ILE A 273 19.27 -22.53 -5.59
CA ILE A 273 18.36 -21.81 -4.70
C ILE A 273 17.52 -20.86 -5.52
N ILE A 274 16.20 -21.07 -5.53
CA ILE A 274 15.30 -20.21 -6.30
C ILE A 274 14.20 -19.61 -5.43
N THR A 275 13.69 -18.47 -5.84
CA THR A 275 12.53 -17.85 -5.21
C THR A 275 11.60 -17.24 -6.24
N PHE A 276 10.29 -17.42 -6.02
CA PHE A 276 9.23 -16.83 -6.83
C PHE A 276 8.62 -15.66 -6.06
N VAL A 277 8.50 -14.51 -6.75
CA VAL A 277 7.88 -13.30 -6.19
C VAL A 277 6.72 -12.88 -7.08
N MET A 278 5.50 -12.89 -6.52
CA MET A 278 4.30 -12.35 -7.18
C MET A 278 4.41 -10.83 -7.26
N SER A 279 4.24 -10.29 -8.46
CA SER A 279 4.29 -8.83 -8.70
C SER A 279 2.99 -8.11 -8.32
N ASP A 280 3.03 -6.77 -8.41
CA ASP A 280 1.88 -5.86 -8.33
C ASP A 280 1.28 -5.74 -6.93
N GLY A 281 2.03 -6.10 -5.89
CA GLY A 281 1.57 -5.99 -4.51
C GLY A 281 1.58 -4.57 -3.93
N ASP A 282 2.16 -3.60 -4.65
CA ASP A 282 2.02 -2.16 -4.39
C ASP A 282 0.59 -1.66 -4.65
N ASN A 283 -0.16 -2.38 -5.48
CA ASN A 283 -1.51 -2.03 -5.90
C ASN A 283 -2.54 -2.33 -4.79
N ILE A 284 -2.77 -1.35 -3.91
CA ILE A 284 -3.63 -1.53 -2.72
C ILE A 284 -5.11 -1.71 -3.08
N GLN A 285 -5.57 -1.23 -4.22
CA GLN A 285 -6.94 -1.48 -4.69
C GLN A 285 -7.14 -2.95 -5.11
N TRP A 286 -6.11 -3.61 -5.64
CA TRP A 286 -6.17 -5.03 -5.97
C TRP A 286 -6.11 -5.90 -4.71
N VAL A 287 -5.12 -5.64 -3.84
CA VAL A 287 -4.95 -6.32 -2.55
C VAL A 287 -6.16 -6.08 -1.64
N GLY A 288 -6.68 -4.85 -1.64
CA GLY A 288 -7.89 -4.39 -0.95
C GLY A 288 -9.20 -4.83 -1.60
N GLY A 289 -9.15 -5.61 -2.69
CA GLY A 289 -10.30 -6.09 -3.44
C GLY A 289 -10.37 -7.61 -3.54
N GLY A 290 -10.53 -8.11 -4.77
CA GLY A 290 -10.75 -9.52 -5.07
C GLY A 290 -9.52 -10.43 -4.98
N PHE A 291 -8.33 -9.90 -4.70
CA PHE A 291 -7.09 -10.68 -4.58
C PHE A 291 -7.24 -11.88 -3.64
N VAL A 292 -7.83 -11.65 -2.46
CA VAL A 292 -8.05 -12.66 -1.42
C VAL A 292 -8.90 -13.86 -1.89
N ALA A 293 -9.79 -13.65 -2.86
CA ALA A 293 -10.81 -14.61 -3.28
C ALA A 293 -10.52 -15.25 -4.65
N THR A 294 -9.44 -14.86 -5.32
CA THR A 294 -9.14 -15.31 -6.69
C THR A 294 -8.24 -16.54 -6.69
N GLN A 295 -8.64 -17.60 -7.40
CA GLN A 295 -7.90 -18.88 -7.45
C GLN A 295 -6.52 -18.80 -8.14
N GLY A 296 -6.32 -17.81 -9.00
CA GLY A 296 -4.98 -17.53 -9.55
C GLY A 296 -4.01 -16.90 -8.55
N PHE A 297 -4.50 -16.48 -7.37
CA PHE A 297 -3.80 -15.66 -6.39
C PHE A 297 -3.92 -16.26 -4.97
N TRP A 298 -4.39 -15.47 -3.99
CA TRP A 298 -4.46 -15.87 -2.60
C TRP A 298 -5.39 -17.07 -2.38
N ALA A 299 -6.49 -17.21 -3.12
CA ALA A 299 -7.40 -18.36 -3.00
C ALA A 299 -6.94 -19.59 -3.82
N SER A 300 -5.70 -19.62 -4.30
CA SER A 300 -5.18 -20.75 -5.07
C SER A 300 -5.21 -22.06 -4.27
N PRO A 301 -5.63 -23.19 -4.89
CA PRO A 301 -5.52 -24.50 -4.26
C PRO A 301 -4.07 -24.94 -4.04
N HIS A 302 -3.10 -24.28 -4.70
CA HIS A 302 -1.66 -24.56 -4.56
C HIS A 302 -0.99 -23.79 -3.42
N ARG A 303 -1.71 -22.88 -2.75
CA ARG A 303 -1.12 -22.11 -1.65
C ARG A 303 -0.73 -23.05 -0.51
N GLY A 304 0.55 -23.05 -0.16
CA GLY A 304 1.14 -23.94 0.83
C GLY A 304 1.71 -25.26 0.29
N ASP A 305 1.64 -25.53 -1.02
CA ASP A 305 2.35 -26.65 -1.65
C ASP A 305 3.84 -26.33 -1.88
N PHE A 306 4.17 -25.04 -2.05
CA PHE A 306 5.53 -24.53 -2.24
C PHE A 306 5.66 -23.15 -1.59
N SER A 307 6.89 -22.78 -1.21
CA SER A 307 7.15 -21.45 -0.65
C SER A 307 6.92 -20.37 -1.70
N MET A 308 6.22 -19.31 -1.31
CA MET A 308 5.85 -18.22 -2.20
C MET A 308 6.12 -16.88 -1.53
N THR A 309 6.62 -15.92 -2.30
CA THR A 309 6.76 -14.54 -1.83
C THR A 309 5.76 -13.66 -2.55
N TRP A 310 5.10 -12.78 -1.79
CA TRP A 310 4.13 -11.82 -2.30
C TRP A 310 4.65 -10.40 -2.08
N GLU A 311 4.64 -9.58 -3.12
CA GLU A 311 4.77 -8.14 -2.91
C GLU A 311 3.59 -7.63 -2.08
N MET A 312 3.83 -6.63 -1.25
CA MET A 312 2.82 -6.03 -0.39
C MET A 312 3.15 -4.57 -0.11
N ALA A 313 2.19 -3.67 -0.28
CA ALA A 313 2.36 -2.26 0.02
C ALA A 313 2.50 -2.04 1.54
N PRO A 314 3.64 -1.52 2.05
CA PRO A 314 3.82 -1.35 3.50
C PRO A 314 2.89 -0.28 4.08
N VAL A 315 2.39 0.66 3.25
CA VAL A 315 1.38 1.66 3.65
C VAL A 315 0.07 1.05 4.15
N LEU A 316 -0.23 -0.21 3.82
CA LEU A 316 -1.41 -0.90 4.35
C LEU A 316 -1.41 -0.99 5.88
N ALA A 317 -0.24 -0.97 6.53
CA ALA A 317 -0.16 -0.93 7.99
C ALA A 317 -0.80 0.33 8.60
N GLU A 318 -0.96 1.40 7.82
CA GLU A 318 -1.63 2.64 8.24
C GLU A 318 -3.03 2.77 7.63
N VAL A 319 -3.18 2.51 6.33
CA VAL A 319 -4.43 2.83 5.63
C VAL A 319 -5.45 1.69 5.64
N ALA A 320 -5.02 0.45 5.88
CA ALA A 320 -5.90 -0.70 5.96
C ALA A 320 -5.26 -1.83 6.81
N PRO A 321 -4.93 -1.58 8.10
CA PRO A 321 -4.17 -2.53 8.91
C PRO A 321 -4.84 -3.90 9.04
N ARG A 322 -6.18 -3.96 9.07
CA ARG A 322 -6.94 -5.23 9.09
C ARG A 322 -6.80 -6.04 7.80
N VAL A 323 -6.64 -5.39 6.65
CA VAL A 323 -6.34 -6.05 5.37
C VAL A 323 -4.97 -6.72 5.45
N LEU A 324 -3.94 -5.97 5.88
CA LEU A 324 -2.59 -6.51 6.04
C LEU A 324 -2.55 -7.67 7.05
N SER A 325 -3.17 -7.50 8.21
CA SER A 325 -3.26 -8.53 9.25
C SER A 325 -3.99 -9.78 8.76
N HIS A 326 -4.99 -9.66 7.89
CA HIS A 326 -5.65 -10.82 7.29
C HIS A 326 -4.67 -11.68 6.49
N PHE A 327 -3.88 -11.07 5.61
CA PHE A 327 -2.90 -11.81 4.81
C PHE A 327 -1.83 -12.47 5.68
N TYR A 328 -1.35 -11.78 6.71
CA TYR A 328 -0.35 -12.35 7.62
C TYR A 328 -0.89 -13.51 8.45
N ARG A 329 -2.13 -13.42 8.95
CA ARG A 329 -2.75 -14.50 9.73
C ARG A 329 -3.14 -15.71 8.89
N THR A 330 -3.44 -15.52 7.60
CA THR A 330 -3.90 -16.59 6.70
C THR A 330 -2.81 -17.14 5.77
N ALA A 331 -1.59 -16.58 5.87
CA ALA A 331 -0.39 -17.06 5.22
C ALA A 331 -0.08 -18.51 5.63
N SER A 332 0.32 -19.34 4.67
CA SER A 332 0.77 -20.70 4.95
C SER A 332 2.02 -20.69 5.82
N GLN A 333 2.04 -21.54 6.85
CA GLN A 333 3.17 -21.72 7.76
C GLN A 333 3.54 -23.21 7.95
N ARG A 334 3.21 -24.05 6.98
CA ARG A 334 3.52 -25.50 7.01
C ARG A 334 4.99 -25.71 6.57
N ASP A 335 5.27 -26.78 5.83
CA ASP A 335 6.61 -27.04 5.29
C ASP A 335 7.02 -25.95 4.28
N ALA A 336 6.04 -25.52 3.46
CA ALA A 336 6.10 -24.36 2.58
C ALA A 336 5.37 -23.15 3.20
N ILE A 337 5.97 -21.98 3.04
CA ILE A 337 5.49 -20.75 3.68
C ILE A 337 5.14 -19.66 2.67
N ASP A 338 4.13 -18.86 2.99
CA ASP A 338 3.92 -17.56 2.36
C ASP A 338 4.72 -16.50 3.14
N ASP A 339 5.44 -15.66 2.41
CA ASP A 339 6.21 -14.54 2.98
C ASP A 339 6.06 -13.30 2.08
N PHE A 340 6.53 -12.15 2.58
CA PHE A 340 6.19 -10.87 2.01
C PHE A 340 7.41 -9.96 1.88
N VAL A 341 7.42 -9.19 0.80
CA VAL A 341 8.39 -8.11 0.55
C VAL A 341 7.62 -6.84 0.19
N THR A 342 8.27 -5.68 0.21
CA THR A 342 7.56 -4.47 -0.23
C THR A 342 7.18 -4.60 -1.70
N GLY A 343 6.04 -4.03 -2.09
CA GLY A 343 5.79 -3.72 -3.50
C GLY A 343 6.81 -2.72 -4.05
N PRO A 344 6.90 -2.59 -5.39
CA PRO A 344 7.73 -1.57 -6.00
C PRO A 344 7.26 -0.17 -5.56
N SER A 345 8.14 0.73 -5.13
CA SER A 345 9.59 0.63 -4.98
C SER A 345 10.03 0.89 -3.53
N GLY A 346 9.33 0.35 -2.54
CA GLY A 346 9.60 0.63 -1.12
C GLY A 346 8.32 1.03 -0.40
N VAL A 347 8.23 2.27 0.11
CA VAL A 347 6.98 2.81 0.68
C VAL A 347 5.82 2.80 -0.32
N GLY A 348 6.12 2.98 -1.60
CA GLY A 348 5.18 2.90 -2.72
C GLY A 348 5.89 3.15 -4.05
N TYR A 349 5.15 3.36 -5.12
CA TYR A 349 5.68 3.34 -6.48
C TYR A 349 6.40 4.65 -6.84
N SER A 350 7.73 4.59 -6.90
CA SER A 350 8.61 5.65 -7.39
C SER A 350 9.79 5.10 -8.19
N TYR A 351 10.26 5.85 -9.17
CA TYR A 351 11.52 5.59 -9.86
C TYR A 351 12.67 6.30 -9.15
N HIS A 352 13.57 5.53 -8.55
CA HIS A 352 14.69 6.05 -7.77
C HIS A 352 15.65 6.93 -8.57
N ASN A 353 15.66 6.75 -9.89
CA ASN A 353 16.42 7.58 -10.81
C ASN A 353 15.97 9.06 -10.82
N TYR A 354 14.69 9.31 -10.56
CA TYR A 354 14.09 10.65 -10.64
C TYR A 354 13.90 11.30 -9.27
N LEU A 355 14.06 10.54 -8.18
CA LEU A 355 13.94 11.09 -6.83
C LEU A 355 15.02 12.15 -6.56
N PRO A 356 14.64 13.38 -6.16
CA PRO A 356 15.59 14.43 -5.78
C PRO A 356 16.36 14.10 -4.49
N ASP A 357 15.72 13.39 -3.56
CA ASP A 357 16.30 12.93 -2.30
C ASP A 357 15.95 11.46 -2.00
N ARG A 358 16.84 10.55 -2.41
CA ARG A 358 16.70 9.11 -2.12
C ARG A 358 16.85 8.77 -0.64
N ARG A 359 17.52 9.61 0.16
CA ARG A 359 17.73 9.33 1.59
C ARG A 359 16.42 9.51 2.36
N THR A 360 15.72 10.60 2.13
CA THR A 360 14.40 10.84 2.73
C THR A 360 13.39 9.77 2.32
N PHE A 361 13.38 9.38 1.03
CA PHE A 361 12.57 8.25 0.55
C PHE A 361 12.90 6.94 1.29
N ALA A 362 14.18 6.63 1.47
CA ALA A 362 14.63 5.41 2.14
C ALA A 362 14.26 5.40 3.64
N GLU A 363 14.34 6.54 4.32
CA GLU A 363 13.94 6.68 5.72
C GLU A 363 12.42 6.47 5.89
N ASN A 364 11.61 7.03 4.98
CA ASN A 364 10.16 6.81 4.99
C ASN A 364 9.80 5.35 4.66
N THR A 365 10.50 4.75 3.69
CA THR A 365 10.40 3.30 3.39
C THR A 365 10.71 2.46 4.61
N ALA A 366 11.82 2.73 5.30
CA ALA A 366 12.18 2.01 6.52
C ALA A 366 11.14 2.18 7.64
N ARG A 367 10.50 3.36 7.75
CA ARG A 367 9.41 3.59 8.71
C ARG A 367 8.22 2.69 8.42
N TYR A 368 7.71 2.69 7.20
CA TYR A 368 6.55 1.88 6.84
C TYR A 368 6.86 0.37 6.88
N MET A 369 8.06 -0.04 6.46
CA MET A 369 8.52 -1.42 6.60
C MET A 369 8.51 -1.89 8.07
N ARG A 370 8.90 -1.04 9.03
CA ARG A 370 8.79 -1.37 10.46
C ARG A 370 7.34 -1.52 10.91
N LEU A 371 6.43 -0.66 10.45
CA LEU A 371 5.00 -0.73 10.79
C LEU A 371 4.33 -1.97 10.19
N SER A 372 4.79 -2.40 9.02
CA SER A 372 4.25 -3.55 8.30
C SER A 372 5.04 -4.85 8.53
N ASP A 373 6.03 -4.87 9.43
CA ASP A 373 6.91 -6.02 9.66
C ASP A 373 7.62 -6.57 8.40
N LEU A 374 7.94 -5.71 7.42
CA LEU A 374 8.70 -6.05 6.22
C LEU A 374 10.19 -5.71 6.37
N SER A 375 11.04 -6.44 5.65
CA SER A 375 12.51 -6.41 5.81
C SER A 375 13.26 -6.46 4.49
N VAL A 376 12.64 -6.90 3.40
CA VAL A 376 13.21 -6.87 2.05
C VAL A 376 12.42 -5.86 1.22
N ALA A 377 13.12 -4.89 0.65
CA ALA A 377 12.52 -3.87 -0.21
C ALA A 377 12.57 -4.31 -1.68
N THR A 378 11.63 -3.85 -2.48
CA THR A 378 11.64 -4.00 -3.94
C THR A 378 11.89 -2.64 -4.57
N MET A 379 12.58 -2.61 -5.71
CA MET A 379 12.86 -1.42 -6.51
C MET A 379 12.55 -1.69 -7.97
N LEU A 380 11.50 -1.06 -8.50
CA LEU A 380 11.25 -0.96 -9.94
C LEU A 380 11.73 0.42 -10.41
N ASN A 381 12.66 0.44 -11.35
CA ASN A 381 13.34 1.66 -11.73
C ASN A 381 13.31 1.90 -13.24
N SER A 382 13.25 3.17 -13.64
CA SER A 382 13.28 3.57 -15.04
C SER A 382 14.45 4.51 -15.29
N GLY A 383 15.27 4.20 -16.30
CA GLY A 383 16.45 4.99 -16.67
C GLY A 383 17.62 4.96 -15.68
N GLY A 384 17.49 4.22 -14.57
CA GLY A 384 18.50 4.11 -13.53
C GLY A 384 19.25 2.77 -13.47
N ASP A 385 19.88 2.51 -12.34
CA ASP A 385 20.61 1.27 -12.08
C ASP A 385 20.57 0.85 -10.61
N MET A 386 21.17 -0.31 -10.32
CA MET A 386 21.15 -0.94 -8.99
C MET A 386 21.92 -0.15 -7.92
N SER A 387 22.83 0.76 -8.28
CA SER A 387 23.57 1.58 -7.31
C SER A 387 22.66 2.58 -6.59
N GLN A 388 21.50 2.90 -7.16
CA GLN A 388 20.49 3.77 -6.54
C GLN A 388 19.72 3.09 -5.39
N SER A 389 20.08 1.85 -5.04
CA SER A 389 19.59 1.13 -3.87
C SER A 389 20.39 1.40 -2.59
N VAL A 390 21.50 2.13 -2.66
CA VAL A 390 22.41 2.35 -1.53
C VAL A 390 21.67 2.93 -0.32
N GLU A 391 20.87 3.98 -0.50
CA GLU A 391 20.18 4.65 0.61
C GLU A 391 19.17 3.72 1.30
N LEU A 392 18.54 2.78 0.57
CA LEU A 392 17.71 1.73 1.15
C LEU A 392 18.55 0.69 1.91
N LEU A 393 19.68 0.25 1.35
CA LEU A 393 20.56 -0.73 1.97
C LEU A 393 21.24 -0.17 3.25
N GLU A 394 21.47 1.14 3.33
CA GLU A 394 21.96 1.81 4.54
C GLU A 394 20.97 1.71 5.71
N GLN A 395 19.67 1.54 5.44
CA GLN A 395 18.65 1.47 6.50
C GLN A 395 18.81 0.18 7.34
N PRO A 396 18.91 0.28 8.69
CA PRO A 396 19.17 -0.90 9.53
C PRO A 396 18.14 -2.03 9.39
N GLY A 397 16.86 -1.69 9.19
CA GLY A 397 15.77 -2.66 9.03
C GLY A 397 15.67 -3.31 7.65
N VAL A 398 16.41 -2.81 6.65
CA VAL A 398 16.42 -3.37 5.29
C VAL A 398 17.51 -4.43 5.19
N MET A 399 17.12 -5.67 4.88
CA MET A 399 18.01 -6.83 4.76
C MET A 399 18.65 -6.95 3.39
N GLY A 400 17.96 -6.48 2.35
CA GLY A 400 18.35 -6.51 0.95
C GLY A 400 17.28 -5.87 0.06
N VAL A 401 17.59 -5.70 -1.21
CA VAL A 401 16.69 -5.11 -2.22
C VAL A 401 16.49 -6.08 -3.38
N LEU A 402 15.26 -6.22 -3.88
CA LEU A 402 14.94 -6.92 -5.12
C LEU A 402 14.78 -5.88 -6.24
N TYR A 403 15.52 -6.01 -7.34
CA TYR A 403 15.61 -4.97 -8.37
C TYR A 403 15.00 -5.38 -9.71
N LYS A 404 14.20 -4.49 -10.29
CA LYS A 404 13.60 -4.59 -11.62
C LYS A 404 13.94 -3.34 -12.42
N ASP A 405 14.39 -3.51 -13.66
CA ASP A 405 14.29 -2.41 -14.64
C ASP A 405 12.85 -2.34 -15.18
N TYR A 406 12.34 -1.16 -15.51
CA TYR A 406 10.96 -0.98 -15.97
C TYR A 406 10.61 -1.90 -17.15
N ALA A 407 11.51 -2.06 -18.12
CA ALA A 407 11.30 -2.97 -19.23
C ALA A 407 12.62 -3.48 -19.86
N PRO A 408 12.84 -4.81 -19.92
CA PRO A 408 12.15 -5.87 -19.17
C PRO A 408 12.61 -5.92 -17.70
N TYR A 409 11.75 -6.44 -16.81
CA TYR A 409 12.05 -6.58 -15.38
C TYR A 409 13.34 -7.34 -15.05
N ASN A 410 13.77 -8.25 -15.93
CA ASN A 410 15.00 -9.04 -15.76
C ASN A 410 16.14 -8.60 -16.68
N ALA A 411 16.20 -7.32 -17.09
CA ALA A 411 17.23 -6.84 -18.03
C ALA A 411 18.67 -7.13 -17.57
N ARG A 412 18.90 -7.13 -16.24
CA ARG A 412 20.19 -7.39 -15.57
C ARG A 412 20.51 -8.86 -15.36
N ARG A 413 19.57 -9.77 -15.64
CA ARG A 413 19.80 -11.24 -15.67
C ARG A 413 20.38 -11.82 -14.38
N GLY A 414 19.95 -11.34 -13.22
CA GLY A 414 20.41 -11.86 -11.93
C GLY A 414 21.73 -11.29 -11.44
N GLU A 415 22.15 -10.12 -11.94
CA GLU A 415 23.19 -9.30 -11.34
C GLU A 415 22.92 -9.03 -9.86
N ILE A 416 23.99 -8.99 -9.06
CA ILE A 416 23.96 -8.66 -7.63
C ILE A 416 24.88 -7.47 -7.39
N PHE A 417 24.30 -6.39 -6.87
CA PHE A 417 25.04 -5.23 -6.36
C PHE A 417 25.16 -5.33 -4.83
N TRP A 418 26.36 -5.21 -4.29
CA TRP A 418 26.61 -5.31 -2.84
C TRP A 418 26.95 -3.95 -2.24
N HIS A 419 26.35 -3.66 -1.09
CA HIS A 419 26.67 -2.49 -0.28
C HIS A 419 26.72 -2.91 1.20
N ASP A 420 27.87 -2.73 1.85
CA ASP A 420 28.12 -3.11 3.25
C ASP A 420 27.65 -4.53 3.64
N GLY A 421 27.83 -5.46 2.70
CA GLY A 421 27.45 -6.87 2.84
C GLY A 421 25.94 -7.15 2.80
N LYS A 422 25.12 -6.19 2.38
CA LYS A 422 23.72 -6.39 1.99
C LYS A 422 23.59 -6.38 0.45
N PRO A 423 22.77 -7.27 -0.13
CA PRO A 423 22.63 -7.36 -1.58
C PRO A 423 21.42 -6.59 -2.09
N CYS A 424 21.58 -5.96 -3.25
CA CYS A 424 20.52 -5.67 -4.20
C CYS A 424 20.60 -6.71 -5.32
N VAL A 425 19.54 -7.48 -5.55
CA VAL A 425 19.51 -8.62 -6.48
C VAL A 425 18.50 -8.36 -7.58
N SER A 426 18.94 -8.41 -8.83
CA SER A 426 18.03 -8.27 -9.97
C SER A 426 17.30 -9.57 -10.30
N TYR A 427 16.12 -9.47 -10.90
CA TYR A 427 15.43 -10.65 -11.40
C TYR A 427 16.25 -11.32 -12.52
N ARG A 428 16.37 -12.65 -12.45
CA ARG A 428 17.05 -13.46 -13.47
C ARG A 428 16.07 -13.93 -14.54
N TYR A 429 14.92 -14.44 -14.11
CA TYR A 429 13.87 -14.98 -14.99
C TYR A 429 12.52 -14.33 -14.73
N LEU A 430 11.63 -14.47 -15.72
CA LEU A 430 10.25 -14.00 -15.64
C LEU A 430 9.32 -15.18 -15.97
N LEU A 431 8.24 -15.31 -15.22
CA LEU A 431 7.01 -15.97 -15.66
C LEU A 431 6.06 -14.86 -16.12
N TRP A 432 6.00 -14.63 -17.43
CA TRP A 432 5.20 -13.55 -18.04
C TRP A 432 4.85 -13.83 -19.51
N GLU A 433 3.56 -13.99 -19.79
CA GLU A 433 2.98 -14.12 -21.15
C GLU A 433 2.88 -12.80 -21.92
N PRO A 434 2.87 -12.83 -23.27
CA PRO A 434 2.87 -14.01 -24.15
C PRO A 434 4.27 -14.47 -24.55
N LYS A 435 5.32 -14.03 -23.83
CA LYS A 435 6.70 -14.32 -24.22
C LYS A 435 7.01 -15.78 -23.95
N LEU A 436 7.14 -16.59 -25.00
CA LEU A 436 7.46 -18.02 -24.89
C LEU A 436 8.71 -18.28 -24.03
N ALA A 437 9.74 -17.45 -24.14
CA ALA A 437 10.96 -17.58 -23.33
C ALA A 437 10.73 -17.48 -21.80
N ASN A 438 9.58 -16.93 -21.40
CA ASN A 438 9.15 -16.77 -20.03
C ASN A 438 8.11 -17.82 -19.62
N SER A 439 7.89 -18.90 -20.40
CA SER A 439 6.96 -19.97 -20.03
C SER A 439 7.52 -20.85 -18.89
N PRO A 440 6.67 -21.58 -18.15
CA PRO A 440 7.11 -22.53 -17.12
C PRO A 440 8.22 -23.47 -17.59
N GLU A 441 8.08 -24.07 -18.79
CA GLU A 441 9.05 -25.01 -19.36
C GLU A 441 10.38 -24.33 -19.67
N ARG A 442 10.34 -23.11 -20.20
CA ARG A 442 11.55 -22.38 -20.63
C ARG A 442 12.32 -21.85 -19.42
N VAL A 443 11.62 -21.39 -18.39
CA VAL A 443 12.22 -21.00 -17.11
C VAL A 443 12.84 -22.22 -16.41
N ALA A 444 12.13 -23.35 -16.32
CA ALA A 444 12.68 -24.57 -15.72
C ALA A 444 13.92 -25.10 -16.48
N THR A 445 13.89 -25.07 -17.81
CA THR A 445 15.06 -25.42 -18.66
C THR A 445 16.25 -24.50 -18.36
N ALA A 446 16.02 -23.19 -18.27
CA ALA A 446 17.10 -22.24 -17.98
C ALA A 446 17.69 -22.43 -16.57
N ILE A 447 16.87 -22.77 -15.58
CA ILE A 447 17.33 -23.10 -14.22
C ILE A 447 18.21 -24.37 -14.23
N ALA A 448 17.90 -25.36 -15.07
CA ALA A 448 18.72 -26.57 -15.20
C ALA A 448 20.13 -26.32 -15.72
N GLU A 449 20.34 -25.23 -16.45
CA GLU A 449 21.65 -24.81 -16.95
C GLU A 449 22.47 -24.04 -15.90
N GLN A 450 21.87 -23.65 -14.77
CA GLN A 450 22.59 -22.93 -13.71
C GLN A 450 23.57 -23.83 -12.94
N PRO A 451 24.66 -23.25 -12.41
CA PRO A 451 25.52 -23.90 -11.41
C PRO A 451 24.71 -24.39 -10.21
N ALA A 452 25.22 -25.41 -9.53
CA ALA A 452 24.62 -25.99 -8.33
C ALA A 452 25.61 -25.97 -7.16
N SER A 453 26.34 -24.87 -7.01
CA SER A 453 27.41 -24.69 -6.02
C SER A 453 27.15 -23.45 -5.16
N PRO A 454 26.03 -23.40 -4.42
CA PRO A 454 25.48 -22.17 -3.83
C PRO A 454 26.28 -21.59 -2.67
N SER A 455 27.29 -22.32 -2.16
CA SER A 455 28.23 -21.80 -1.17
C SER A 455 29.39 -21.00 -1.78
N THR A 456 29.64 -21.15 -3.08
CA THR A 456 30.81 -20.55 -3.74
C THR A 456 30.47 -19.82 -5.04
N ASP A 457 29.31 -20.08 -5.63
CA ASP A 457 28.88 -19.48 -6.89
C ASP A 457 27.49 -18.82 -6.75
N PRO A 458 27.40 -17.48 -6.76
CA PRO A 458 26.13 -16.77 -6.68
C PRO A 458 25.23 -17.00 -7.90
N ASP A 459 25.75 -17.49 -9.04
CA ASP A 459 24.92 -17.87 -10.19
C ASP A 459 24.08 -19.13 -9.95
N SER A 460 24.29 -19.82 -8.82
CA SER A 460 23.41 -20.90 -8.33
C SER A 460 22.10 -20.39 -7.73
N TYR A 461 21.92 -19.06 -7.66
CA TYR A 461 20.72 -18.41 -7.13
C TYR A 461 19.90 -17.80 -8.27
N ALA A 462 18.58 -17.97 -8.24
CA ALA A 462 17.68 -17.31 -9.18
C ALA A 462 16.48 -16.66 -8.49
N LEU A 463 16.32 -15.36 -8.76
CA LEU A 463 15.11 -14.60 -8.44
C LEU A 463 14.19 -14.59 -9.67
N ILE A 464 12.94 -15.05 -9.50
CA ILE A 464 11.95 -15.17 -10.59
C ILE A 464 10.75 -14.27 -10.31
N ASN A 465 10.42 -13.38 -11.25
CA ASN A 465 9.22 -12.55 -11.17
C ASN A 465 8.05 -13.33 -11.72
N VAL A 466 6.97 -13.39 -10.97
CA VAL A 466 5.69 -13.96 -11.41
C VAL A 466 4.75 -12.81 -11.73
N HIS A 467 4.46 -12.60 -13.01
CA HIS A 467 3.58 -11.51 -13.44
C HIS A 467 2.13 -11.83 -13.09
N ALA A 468 1.53 -11.01 -12.23
CA ALA A 468 0.20 -11.25 -11.66
C ALA A 468 -0.90 -11.41 -12.74
N TRP A 469 -0.77 -10.75 -13.89
CA TRP A 469 -1.85 -10.68 -14.88
C TRP A 469 -1.75 -11.71 -16.01
N SER A 470 -0.82 -12.67 -15.94
CA SER A 470 -0.59 -13.68 -16.98
C SER A 470 -1.22 -15.05 -16.66
N TYR A 471 -1.17 -15.97 -17.63
CA TYR A 471 -1.45 -17.40 -17.49
C TYR A 471 -2.91 -17.74 -17.20
N LYS A 472 -3.85 -16.86 -17.55
CA LYS A 472 -5.28 -17.08 -17.32
C LYS A 472 -5.78 -18.40 -17.93
N ASP A 473 -5.25 -18.77 -19.09
CA ASP A 473 -5.67 -19.96 -19.84
C ASP A 473 -5.28 -21.28 -19.17
N ILE A 474 -4.31 -21.27 -18.25
CA ILE A 474 -3.92 -22.46 -17.48
C ILE A 474 -4.44 -22.43 -16.03
N GLY A 475 -5.02 -21.32 -15.57
CA GLY A 475 -5.52 -21.18 -14.19
C GLY A 475 -4.89 -20.04 -13.40
N GLY A 476 -4.02 -19.25 -14.03
CA GLY A 476 -3.38 -18.06 -13.46
C GLY A 476 -1.92 -18.29 -13.06
N PRO A 477 -1.30 -17.26 -12.47
CA PRO A 477 0.15 -17.27 -12.21
C PRO A 477 0.57 -18.31 -11.18
N MET A 478 -0.27 -18.64 -10.18
CA MET A 478 0.05 -19.72 -9.23
C MET A 478 0.13 -21.09 -9.90
N GLU A 479 -0.70 -21.35 -10.92
CA GLU A 479 -0.57 -22.56 -11.73
C GLU A 479 0.73 -22.54 -12.54
N ALA A 480 1.13 -21.39 -13.11
CA ALA A 480 2.40 -21.27 -13.82
C ALA A 480 3.59 -21.58 -12.91
N VAL A 481 3.57 -21.12 -11.65
CA VAL A 481 4.60 -21.45 -10.65
C VAL A 481 4.60 -22.96 -10.38
N ARG A 482 3.43 -23.54 -10.13
CA ARG A 482 3.25 -24.98 -9.90
C ARG A 482 3.80 -25.82 -11.06
N GLN A 483 3.48 -25.47 -12.30
CA GLN A 483 4.02 -26.12 -13.51
C GLN A 483 5.52 -25.94 -13.66
N THR A 484 6.05 -24.78 -13.31
CA THR A 484 7.51 -24.57 -13.31
C THR A 484 8.17 -25.52 -12.33
N ILE A 485 7.65 -25.63 -11.10
CA ILE A 485 8.23 -26.45 -10.03
C ILE A 485 8.29 -27.94 -10.40
N ASP A 486 7.25 -28.47 -11.01
CA ASP A 486 7.23 -29.87 -11.48
C ASP A 486 8.31 -30.20 -12.51
N LEU A 487 8.77 -29.19 -13.24
CA LEU A 487 9.76 -29.33 -14.32
C LEU A 487 11.18 -29.02 -13.83
N LEU A 488 11.35 -28.58 -12.58
CA LEU A 488 12.66 -28.23 -12.04
C LEU A 488 13.57 -29.47 -11.94
N PRO A 489 14.88 -29.31 -12.19
CA PRO A 489 15.82 -30.41 -12.03
C PRO A 489 15.97 -30.77 -10.54
N PRO A 490 16.33 -32.03 -10.24
CA PRO A 490 16.69 -32.44 -8.88
C PRO A 490 17.76 -31.53 -8.27
N GLY A 491 17.67 -31.31 -6.95
CA GLY A 491 18.55 -30.38 -6.23
C GLY A 491 18.10 -28.93 -6.28
N THR A 492 16.97 -28.60 -6.93
CA THR A 492 16.42 -27.24 -6.85
C THR A 492 15.60 -27.06 -5.58
N ARG A 493 15.98 -26.08 -4.75
CA ARG A 493 15.30 -25.72 -3.51
C ARG A 493 14.57 -24.39 -3.69
N VAL A 494 13.26 -24.42 -3.53
CA VAL A 494 12.39 -23.23 -3.54
C VAL A 494 12.32 -22.66 -2.13
N VAL A 495 12.63 -21.37 -1.99
CA VAL A 495 12.62 -20.62 -0.72
C VAL A 495 11.90 -19.28 -0.89
N THR A 496 11.57 -18.60 0.21
CA THR A 496 11.05 -17.22 0.13
C THR A 496 12.15 -16.22 -0.19
N ALA A 497 11.79 -14.99 -0.56
CA ALA A 497 12.76 -13.95 -0.88
C ALA A 497 13.60 -13.55 0.35
N GLU A 498 13.03 -13.55 1.55
CA GLU A 498 13.82 -13.33 2.77
C GLU A 498 14.80 -14.48 3.01
N GLU A 499 14.35 -15.73 2.93
CA GLU A 499 15.23 -16.90 3.04
C GLU A 499 16.36 -16.85 1.99
N PHE A 500 16.03 -16.48 0.75
CA PHE A 500 16.96 -16.28 -0.36
C PHE A 500 18.03 -15.22 -0.02
N ILE A 501 17.63 -14.05 0.50
CA ILE A 501 18.54 -12.99 0.91
C ILE A 501 19.42 -13.42 2.08
N ILE A 502 18.86 -14.14 3.07
CA ILE A 502 19.63 -14.68 4.20
C ILE A 502 20.71 -15.65 3.69
N LEU A 503 20.36 -16.58 2.80
CA LEU A 503 21.30 -17.55 2.24
C LEU A 503 22.41 -16.87 1.43
N LEU A 504 22.08 -15.89 0.58
CA LEU A 504 23.09 -15.10 -0.14
C LEU A 504 24.03 -14.38 0.82
N ARG A 505 23.48 -13.70 1.83
CA ARG A 505 24.28 -12.94 2.81
C ARG A 505 25.18 -13.83 3.65
N ASN A 506 24.71 -15.01 4.04
CA ASN A 506 25.51 -15.95 4.82
C ASN A 506 26.69 -16.55 4.05
N ASN A 507 26.63 -16.60 2.71
CA ASN A 507 27.71 -17.16 1.88
C ASN A 507 28.62 -16.09 1.26
N PHE A 508 28.10 -14.90 0.93
CA PHE A 508 28.82 -13.90 0.12
C PHE A 508 28.85 -12.49 0.73
N GLY A 509 28.10 -12.23 1.81
CA GLY A 509 27.94 -10.91 2.40
C GLY A 509 28.09 -10.89 3.92
N SER A 510 27.35 -9.99 4.56
CA SER A 510 27.30 -9.85 6.02
C SER A 510 26.25 -10.83 6.58
N PRO A 511 26.63 -11.87 7.35
CA PRO A 511 25.70 -12.90 7.81
C PRO A 511 24.52 -12.33 8.62
N VAL A 512 23.37 -12.98 8.50
CA VAL A 512 22.16 -12.63 9.26
C VAL A 512 22.05 -13.57 10.46
N ALA A 513 22.07 -13.04 11.68
CA ALA A 513 21.92 -13.86 12.87
C ALA A 513 20.56 -14.56 12.90
N LYS A 514 20.55 -15.82 13.28
CA LYS A 514 19.30 -16.51 13.63
C LYS A 514 18.76 -15.87 14.89
N ALA A 515 17.55 -15.31 14.84
CA ALA A 515 16.91 -14.79 16.05
C ALA A 515 16.84 -15.94 17.07
N GLU A 516 17.42 -15.74 18.25
CA GLU A 516 17.26 -16.67 19.36
C GLU A 516 15.76 -16.70 19.68
N LYS A 517 15.15 -17.89 19.67
CA LYS A 517 13.80 -18.03 20.21
C LYS A 517 13.90 -17.61 21.66
N ASN A 518 13.31 -16.46 22.02
CA ASN A 518 13.13 -16.13 23.43
C ASN A 518 12.41 -17.32 24.08
N PRO A 519 12.93 -17.85 25.21
CA PRO A 519 12.44 -19.07 25.82
C PRO A 519 10.97 -19.00 26.25
#